data_AF-A0A7V1UPR9-F1
#
_entry.id   AF-A0A7V1UPR9-F1
#
_cell.length_a   1.000
_cell.length_b   1.000
_cell.length_c   1.000
_cell.angle_alpha   90.00
_cell.angle_beta   90.00
_cell.angle_gamma   90.00
#
_symmetry.space_group_name_H-M   'P 1'
#
loop_
_entity.id
_entity.type
_entity.pdbx_description
1 polymer ?
#
loop_
_entity_poly.entity_id
_entity_poly.type
_entity_poly.pdbx_seq_one_letter_code
_entity_poly.pdbx_strand_id
1 'polypeptide(L)'
;MPTKIELAFPHQYEVEVLTEAVNDRPVRIPASPEEVDSVLVKVTPAGLPSWVGSFARGFATDDLVTGVYGWPDGVSLAVVAAGYGYVFKAAENGRNWVRLQPMPITDVRTMPEQKLIVFADFTHIFAYGAEKSAWKSERLSWDGVTITQVATNHIFGLAWDAMQDKEVEFVIDVRTGEHTGGARPWARR
;
A
#
# COMPACT_ATOMS: atom_id res chain seq x y z
N MET A 1 -16.13 -1.12 3.77
CA MET A 1 -16.10 0.02 2.84
C MET A 1 -15.87 -0.48 1.41
N PRO A 2 -16.31 0.22 0.34
CA PRO A 2 -16.01 -0.22 -1.02
C PRO A 2 -14.50 -0.22 -1.27
N THR A 3 -13.98 -1.28 -1.88
CA THR A 3 -12.56 -1.36 -2.27
C THR A 3 -12.22 -0.25 -3.24
N LYS A 4 -11.26 0.61 -2.87
CA LYS A 4 -10.82 1.74 -3.69
C LYS A 4 -9.96 1.25 -4.85
N ILE A 5 -10.16 1.80 -6.05
CA ILE A 5 -9.24 1.63 -7.19
C ILE A 5 -8.58 2.99 -7.48
N GLU A 6 -7.24 3.03 -7.48
CA GLU A 6 -6.47 4.24 -7.76
C GLU A 6 -5.28 3.93 -8.70
N LEU A 7 -5.50 4.09 -10.00
CA LEU A 7 -4.50 3.86 -11.04
C LEU A 7 -3.86 5.17 -11.51
N ALA A 8 -3.23 5.91 -10.59
CA ALA A 8 -2.72 7.25 -10.84
C ALA A 8 -1.46 7.30 -11.75
N PHE A 9 -0.74 6.19 -11.89
CA PHE A 9 0.41 6.08 -12.80
C PHE A 9 -0.05 5.63 -14.20
N PRO A 10 0.71 5.95 -15.27
CA PRO A 10 0.51 5.33 -16.57
C PRO A 10 0.55 3.81 -16.41
N HIS A 11 -0.42 3.10 -16.98
CA HIS A 11 -0.55 1.65 -16.79
C HIS A 11 -0.99 0.96 -18.09
N GLN A 12 -0.65 -0.33 -18.21
CA GLN A 12 -0.95 -1.17 -19.37
C GLN A 12 -1.91 -2.31 -19.01
N TYR A 13 -2.86 -2.06 -18.11
CA TYR A 13 -3.82 -3.05 -17.65
C TYR A 13 -5.09 -2.37 -17.13
N GLU A 14 -6.21 -3.06 -17.19
CA GLU A 14 -7.44 -2.64 -16.50
C GLU A 14 -7.65 -3.49 -15.25
N VAL A 15 -8.34 -2.93 -14.26
CA VAL A 15 -8.68 -3.63 -13.02
C VAL A 15 -10.16 -3.45 -12.67
N GLU A 16 -10.75 -4.51 -12.14
CA GLU A 16 -12.12 -4.53 -11.64
C GLU A 16 -12.13 -5.30 -10.32
N VAL A 17 -12.78 -4.74 -9.29
CA VAL A 17 -13.00 -5.45 -8.02
C VAL A 17 -14.33 -6.19 -8.13
N LEU A 18 -14.30 -7.49 -7.89
CA LEU A 18 -15.47 -8.36 -7.98
C LEU A 18 -16.08 -8.59 -6.59
N THR A 19 -17.41 -8.70 -6.52
CA THR A 19 -18.13 -9.13 -5.31
C THR A 19 -18.17 -10.64 -5.16
N GLU A 20 -18.09 -11.37 -6.26
CA GLU A 20 -18.09 -12.83 -6.32
C GLU A 20 -17.20 -13.32 -7.47
N ALA A 21 -16.73 -14.56 -7.39
CA ALA A 21 -15.90 -15.13 -8.45
C ALA A 21 -16.78 -15.46 -9.68
N VAL A 22 -16.53 -14.80 -10.80
CA VAL A 22 -17.26 -15.03 -12.05
C VAL A 22 -16.48 -15.99 -12.95
N ASN A 23 -16.71 -17.30 -12.80
CA ASN A 23 -16.09 -18.40 -13.55
C ASN A 23 -14.54 -18.47 -13.47
N ASP A 24 -13.99 -19.69 -13.71
CA ASP A 24 -12.62 -20.10 -13.40
C ASP A 24 -12.21 -19.95 -11.91
N ARG A 25 -11.33 -20.85 -11.43
CA ARG A 25 -10.84 -20.78 -10.05
C ARG A 25 -9.86 -19.59 -9.92
N PRO A 26 -10.14 -18.59 -9.07
CA PRO A 26 -9.21 -17.47 -8.88
C PRO A 26 -7.82 -17.94 -8.44
N VAL A 27 -6.79 -17.22 -8.89
CA VAL A 27 -5.41 -17.40 -8.42
C VAL A 27 -5.34 -16.92 -6.97
N ARG A 28 -5.13 -17.85 -6.02
CA ARG A 28 -5.07 -17.52 -4.59
C ARG A 28 -3.70 -16.94 -4.21
N ILE A 29 -3.72 -15.82 -3.51
CA ILE A 29 -2.54 -15.04 -3.11
C ILE A 29 -2.64 -14.67 -1.63
N PRO A 30 -1.79 -15.22 -0.75
CA PRO A 30 -0.89 -16.35 -0.99
C PRO A 30 -1.68 -17.64 -1.30
N ALA A 31 -1.01 -18.61 -1.92
CA ALA A 31 -1.61 -19.93 -2.12
C ALA A 31 -1.85 -20.60 -0.74
N SER A 32 -3.11 -20.87 -0.44
CA SER A 32 -3.54 -21.56 0.79
C SER A 32 -4.57 -22.64 0.46
N PRO A 33 -4.52 -23.82 1.10
CA PRO A 33 -5.56 -24.83 0.97
C PRO A 33 -6.87 -24.38 1.63
N GLU A 34 -6.79 -23.55 2.67
CA GLU A 34 -7.94 -23.04 3.41
C GLU A 34 -8.67 -21.95 2.61
N GLU A 35 -10.00 -21.92 2.76
CA GLU A 35 -10.81 -20.81 2.28
C GLU A 35 -10.68 -19.65 3.28
N VAL A 36 -10.15 -18.54 2.79
CA VAL A 36 -9.91 -17.34 3.58
C VAL A 36 -10.67 -16.18 2.97
N ASP A 37 -11.15 -15.28 3.81
CA ASP A 37 -11.74 -14.03 3.34
C ASP A 37 -10.71 -13.27 2.48
N SER A 38 -11.15 -12.79 1.32
CA SER A 38 -10.26 -12.29 0.28
C SER A 38 -10.89 -11.18 -0.55
N VAL A 39 -10.03 -10.33 -1.11
CA VAL A 39 -10.42 -9.35 -2.12
C VAL A 39 -10.27 -10.01 -3.48
N LEU A 40 -11.35 -10.03 -4.26
CA LEU A 40 -11.32 -10.53 -5.64
C LEU A 40 -11.03 -9.38 -6.59
N VAL A 41 -9.97 -9.52 -7.38
CA VAL A 41 -9.58 -8.52 -8.39
C VAL A 41 -9.42 -9.22 -9.72
N LYS A 42 -10.21 -8.79 -10.70
CA LYS A 42 -10.00 -9.13 -12.10
C LYS A 42 -9.00 -8.14 -12.69
N VAL A 43 -7.98 -8.67 -13.35
CA VAL A 43 -6.94 -7.90 -14.01
C VAL A 43 -6.95 -8.25 -15.49
N THR A 44 -6.97 -7.25 -16.35
CA THR A 44 -6.93 -7.39 -17.81
C THR A 44 -5.68 -6.70 -18.34
N PRO A 45 -4.54 -7.40 -18.48
CA PRO A 45 -3.34 -6.80 -19.05
C PRO A 45 -3.50 -6.52 -20.55
N ALA A 46 -2.87 -5.48 -21.05
CA ALA A 46 -2.95 -5.09 -22.45
C ALA A 46 -2.45 -6.22 -23.36
N GLY A 47 -3.31 -6.67 -24.29
CA GLY A 47 -2.99 -7.72 -25.24
C GLY A 47 -2.92 -9.14 -24.66
N LEU A 48 -3.32 -9.36 -23.40
CA LEU A 48 -3.37 -10.67 -22.76
C LEU A 48 -4.78 -10.99 -22.24
N PRO A 49 -5.11 -12.28 -22.04
CA PRO A 49 -6.36 -12.66 -21.38
C PRO A 49 -6.46 -12.10 -19.96
N SER A 50 -7.68 -11.76 -19.55
CA SER A 50 -7.95 -11.39 -18.15
C SER A 50 -7.80 -12.59 -17.22
N TRP A 51 -7.43 -12.34 -15.97
CA TRP A 51 -7.39 -13.33 -14.91
C TRP A 51 -7.96 -12.75 -13.62
N VAL A 52 -8.38 -13.61 -12.70
CA VAL A 52 -8.91 -13.22 -11.38
C VAL A 52 -7.96 -13.66 -10.29
N GLY A 53 -7.53 -12.72 -9.45
CA GLY A 53 -6.78 -12.98 -8.23
C GLY A 53 -7.69 -12.92 -7.00
N SER A 54 -7.47 -13.82 -6.05
CA SER A 54 -8.08 -13.82 -4.72
C SER A 54 -6.98 -13.51 -3.70
N PHE A 55 -7.03 -12.30 -3.15
CA PHE A 55 -6.01 -11.75 -2.26
C PHE A 55 -6.45 -11.87 -0.81
N ALA A 56 -5.82 -12.76 -0.05
CA ALA A 56 -6.17 -13.01 1.34
C ALA A 56 -6.06 -11.73 2.16
N ARG A 57 -7.10 -11.46 2.94
CA ARG A 57 -7.10 -10.35 3.89
C ARG A 57 -6.08 -10.57 5.00
N GLY A 58 -5.51 -9.48 5.49
CA GLY A 58 -4.57 -9.55 6.61
C GLY A 58 -5.21 -9.62 7.97
N PHE A 59 -6.29 -8.88 8.16
CA PHE A 59 -6.95 -8.73 9.44
C PHE A 59 -8.47 -8.78 9.27
N ALA A 60 -9.16 -9.30 10.28
CA ALA A 60 -10.62 -9.36 10.35
C ALA A 60 -11.21 -8.03 10.81
N THR A 61 -10.84 -6.93 10.14
CA THR A 61 -11.37 -5.58 10.36
C THR A 61 -11.52 -4.86 9.02
N ASP A 62 -12.48 -3.94 8.97
CA ASP A 62 -12.71 -3.02 7.84
C ASP A 62 -12.07 -1.64 8.05
N ASP A 63 -11.40 -1.41 9.19
CA ASP A 63 -10.76 -0.14 9.52
C ASP A 63 -9.39 0.03 8.83
N LEU A 64 -8.84 -1.06 8.28
CA LEU A 64 -7.58 -1.06 7.55
C LEU A 64 -7.79 -0.90 6.06
N VAL A 65 -6.77 -0.36 5.39
CA VAL A 65 -6.83 -0.09 3.95
C VAL A 65 -7.17 -1.36 3.18
N THR A 66 -8.14 -1.22 2.28
CA THR A 66 -8.44 -2.19 1.23
C THR A 66 -8.57 -1.46 -0.11
N GLY A 67 -7.73 -1.80 -1.07
CA GLY A 67 -7.69 -1.10 -2.36
C GLY A 67 -6.72 -1.69 -3.37
N VAL A 68 -6.87 -1.29 -4.63
CA VAL A 68 -6.00 -1.62 -5.76
C VAL A 68 -5.35 -0.34 -6.26
N TYR A 69 -4.02 -0.35 -6.34
CA TYR A 69 -3.22 0.81 -6.67
C TYR A 69 -2.30 0.51 -7.85
N GLY A 70 -2.18 1.46 -8.77
CA GLY A 70 -1.16 1.38 -9.81
C GLY A 70 0.25 1.42 -9.20
N TRP A 71 1.21 0.77 -9.86
CA TRP A 71 2.62 0.85 -9.46
C TRP A 71 3.40 1.82 -10.37
N PRO A 72 4.48 2.47 -9.89
CA PRO A 72 5.21 3.46 -10.68
C PRO A 72 5.89 2.95 -11.96
N ASP A 73 6.05 1.64 -12.14
CA ASP A 73 6.63 1.04 -13.36
C ASP A 73 5.61 0.89 -14.52
N GLY A 74 4.31 1.11 -14.24
CA GLY A 74 3.21 1.02 -15.19
C GLY A 74 2.85 -0.39 -15.67
N VAL A 75 3.51 -1.42 -15.17
CA VAL A 75 3.24 -2.83 -15.51
C VAL A 75 2.88 -3.67 -14.29
N SER A 76 3.23 -3.18 -13.10
CA SER A 76 2.87 -3.75 -11.81
C SER A 76 1.69 -3.02 -11.19
N LEU A 77 1.03 -3.69 -10.24
CA LEU A 77 0.01 -3.12 -9.37
C LEU A 77 0.20 -3.63 -7.94
N ALA A 78 -0.32 -2.87 -6.99
CA ALA A 78 -0.42 -3.26 -5.60
C ALA A 78 -1.89 -3.53 -5.23
N VAL A 79 -2.15 -4.66 -4.61
CA VAL A 79 -3.43 -4.94 -3.95
C VAL A 79 -3.19 -4.91 -2.45
N VAL A 80 -3.88 -4.02 -1.75
CA VAL A 80 -3.93 -4.00 -0.29
C VAL A 80 -5.26 -4.62 0.14
N ALA A 81 -5.21 -5.72 0.89
CA ALA A 81 -6.38 -6.46 1.38
C ALA A 81 -6.40 -6.43 2.91
N ALA A 82 -7.21 -5.55 3.50
CA ALA A 82 -7.30 -5.30 4.93
C ALA A 82 -5.91 -5.22 5.59
N GLY A 83 -5.07 -4.29 5.13
CA GLY A 83 -3.73 -4.03 5.67
C GLY A 83 -2.61 -4.95 5.17
N TYR A 84 -2.87 -6.02 4.42
CA TYR A 84 -1.81 -6.78 3.74
C TYR A 84 -1.62 -6.30 2.31
N GLY A 85 -0.40 -5.90 1.97
CA GLY A 85 -0.04 -5.46 0.62
C GLY A 85 0.64 -6.55 -0.21
N TYR A 86 0.18 -6.71 -1.44
CA TYR A 86 0.72 -7.62 -2.45
C TYR A 86 1.09 -6.83 -3.69
N VAL A 87 2.32 -6.95 -4.19
CA VAL A 87 2.76 -6.32 -5.44
C VAL A 87 3.13 -7.38 -6.45
N PHE A 88 2.67 -7.23 -7.68
CA PHE A 88 2.91 -8.17 -8.78
C PHE A 88 2.76 -7.48 -10.13
N LYS A 89 3.36 -8.08 -11.16
CA LYS A 89 3.16 -7.64 -12.55
C LYS A 89 1.82 -8.15 -13.07
N ALA A 90 1.05 -7.27 -13.70
CA ALA A 90 -0.29 -7.60 -14.23
C ALA A 90 -0.25 -8.78 -15.20
N ALA A 91 0.78 -8.82 -16.06
CA ALA A 91 0.97 -9.84 -17.08
C ALA A 91 1.42 -11.22 -16.54
N GLU A 92 1.76 -11.34 -15.26
CA GLU A 92 2.27 -12.58 -14.66
C GLU A 92 1.17 -13.42 -13.98
N ASN A 93 -0.10 -13.10 -14.20
CA ASN A 93 -1.26 -13.89 -13.72
C ASN A 93 -1.22 -14.22 -12.23
N GLY A 94 -0.81 -13.25 -11.40
CA GLY A 94 -0.75 -13.39 -9.94
C GLY A 94 0.42 -14.24 -9.42
N ARG A 95 1.38 -14.58 -10.29
CA ARG A 95 2.63 -15.25 -9.90
C ARG A 95 3.70 -14.21 -9.50
N ASN A 96 4.76 -14.70 -8.85
CA ASN A 96 5.94 -13.91 -8.44
C ASN A 96 5.60 -12.62 -7.67
N TRP A 97 4.53 -12.65 -6.89
CA TRP A 97 4.15 -11.52 -6.06
C TRP A 97 5.11 -11.37 -4.88
N VAL A 98 5.23 -10.14 -4.39
CA VAL A 98 6.01 -9.80 -3.20
C VAL A 98 5.06 -9.23 -2.15
N ARG A 99 5.21 -9.64 -0.89
CA ARG A 99 4.51 -8.99 0.22
C ARG A 99 5.17 -7.67 0.54
N LEU A 100 4.39 -6.60 0.64
CA LEU A 100 4.86 -5.33 1.16
C LEU A 100 5.23 -5.47 2.64
N GLN A 101 6.30 -4.78 3.05
CA GLN A 101 6.79 -4.79 4.43
C GLN A 101 5.89 -4.07 5.44
N PRO A 102 5.28 -2.89 5.15
CA PRO A 102 4.34 -2.29 6.09
C PRO A 102 3.21 -3.27 6.38
N MET A 103 3.02 -3.58 7.66
CA MET A 103 2.07 -4.60 8.11
C MET A 103 1.58 -4.28 9.53
N PRO A 104 0.33 -3.84 9.70
CA PRO A 104 -0.62 -3.52 8.64
C PRO A 104 -0.28 -2.25 7.87
N ILE A 105 -0.71 -2.18 6.62
CA ILE A 105 -0.84 -0.93 5.87
C ILE A 105 -2.06 -0.16 6.39
N THR A 106 -1.83 1.05 6.88
CA THR A 106 -2.85 1.93 7.47
C THR A 106 -3.24 3.10 6.57
N ASP A 107 -2.36 3.50 5.64
CA ASP A 107 -2.64 4.54 4.64
C ASP A 107 -1.83 4.26 3.35
N VAL A 108 -2.34 4.73 2.20
CA VAL A 108 -1.71 4.63 0.89
C VAL A 108 -1.87 5.93 0.14
N ARG A 109 -0.77 6.48 -0.38
CA ARG A 109 -0.75 7.71 -1.18
C ARG A 109 0.03 7.50 -2.47
N THR A 110 -0.57 7.81 -3.61
CA THR A 110 0.14 7.83 -4.89
C THR A 110 0.71 9.21 -5.18
N MET A 111 1.93 9.25 -5.72
CA MET A 111 2.67 10.47 -6.06
C MET A 111 3.22 10.34 -7.48
N PRO A 112 2.37 10.48 -8.52
CA PRO A 112 2.74 10.19 -9.90
C PRO A 112 3.85 11.12 -10.44
N GLU A 113 3.88 12.39 -10.03
CA GLU A 113 4.92 13.35 -10.42
C GLU A 113 6.32 12.91 -9.93
N GLN A 114 6.40 12.35 -8.72
CA GLN A 114 7.64 11.86 -8.11
C GLN A 114 7.92 10.40 -8.48
N LYS A 115 7.00 9.73 -9.19
CA LYS A 115 7.04 8.28 -9.49
C LYS A 115 7.20 7.43 -8.21
N LEU A 116 6.48 7.82 -7.16
CA LEU A 116 6.49 7.15 -5.87
C LEU A 116 5.07 6.74 -5.47
N ILE A 117 4.96 5.57 -4.85
CA ILE A 117 3.81 5.19 -4.04
C ILE A 117 4.27 5.05 -2.59
N VAL A 118 3.47 5.58 -1.68
CA VAL A 118 3.78 5.67 -0.26
C VAL A 118 2.77 4.86 0.54
N PHE A 119 3.26 4.09 1.49
CA PHE A 119 2.48 3.31 2.44
C PHE A 119 2.83 3.75 3.86
N ALA A 120 1.84 3.81 4.75
CA ALA A 120 2.07 3.97 6.18
C ALA A 120 1.77 2.65 6.92
N ASP A 121 2.53 2.41 7.99
CA ASP A 121 2.06 1.58 9.10
C ASP A 121 1.79 2.48 10.32
N PHE A 122 1.54 1.90 11.50
CA PHE A 122 1.29 2.68 12.72
C PHE A 122 2.46 3.56 13.19
N THR A 123 3.66 3.40 12.62
CA THR A 123 4.90 3.93 13.19
C THR A 123 5.87 4.50 12.16
N HIS A 124 5.79 4.10 10.89
CA HIS A 124 6.70 4.49 9.82
C HIS A 124 5.93 4.78 8.53
N ILE A 125 6.61 5.48 7.63
CA ILE A 125 6.19 5.67 6.25
C ILE A 125 7.24 5.05 5.33
N PHE A 126 6.77 4.38 4.28
CA PHE A 126 7.56 3.63 3.31
C PHE A 126 7.26 4.16 1.92
N ALA A 127 8.29 4.52 1.16
CA ALA A 127 8.14 4.87 -0.24
C ALA A 127 8.73 3.79 -1.14
N TYR A 128 8.04 3.51 -2.23
CA TYR A 128 8.47 2.61 -3.28
C TYR A 128 8.46 3.33 -4.62
N GLY A 129 9.54 3.18 -5.37
CA GLY A 129 9.63 3.56 -6.77
C GLY A 129 9.33 2.36 -7.68
N ALA A 130 9.65 2.52 -8.98
CA ALA A 130 9.39 1.50 -9.99
C ALA A 130 10.00 0.12 -9.65
N GLU A 131 11.28 0.09 -9.24
CA GLU A 131 12.02 -1.18 -9.09
C GLU A 131 12.12 -1.69 -7.65
N LYS A 132 12.15 -0.80 -6.66
CA LYS A 132 12.41 -1.15 -5.26
C LYS A 132 11.89 -0.10 -4.28
N SER A 133 12.01 -0.43 -2.98
CA SER A 133 11.88 0.56 -1.91
C SER A 133 12.85 1.71 -2.17
N ALA A 134 12.31 2.93 -2.18
CA ALA A 134 13.06 4.16 -2.32
C ALA A 134 13.64 4.57 -0.96
N TRP A 135 12.81 4.55 0.07
CA TRP A 135 13.20 4.83 1.45
C TRP A 135 12.16 4.31 2.44
N LYS A 136 12.56 4.25 3.70
CA LYS A 136 11.71 4.07 4.86
C LYS A 136 12.08 5.17 5.84
N SER A 137 11.10 5.88 6.39
CA SER A 137 11.35 6.89 7.41
C SER A 137 11.95 6.26 8.67
N GLU A 138 12.59 7.06 9.51
CA GLU A 138 12.74 6.70 10.92
C GLU A 138 11.34 6.59 11.59
N ARG A 139 11.30 6.07 12.82
CA ARG A 139 10.05 5.93 13.56
C ARG A 139 9.45 7.31 13.84
N LEU A 140 8.23 7.51 13.38
CA LEU A 140 7.46 8.76 13.51
C LEU A 140 6.57 8.77 14.74
N SER A 141 6.04 7.62 15.15
CA SER A 141 4.97 7.52 16.14
C SER A 141 5.16 6.36 17.13
N TRP A 142 4.57 6.47 18.31
CA TRP A 142 4.41 5.33 19.22
C TRP A 142 3.32 4.38 18.76
N ASP A 143 2.17 4.91 18.36
CA ASP A 143 1.01 4.12 17.96
C ASP A 143 0.02 4.96 17.14
N GLY A 144 0.19 4.96 15.82
CA GLY A 144 -0.66 5.68 14.88
C GLY A 144 0.08 6.75 14.10
N VAL A 145 0.03 6.65 12.77
CA VAL A 145 0.50 7.68 11.84
C VAL A 145 -0.67 8.05 10.95
N THR A 146 -0.96 9.35 10.86
CA THR A 146 -2.01 9.89 10.00
C THR A 146 -1.38 10.83 8.98
N ILE A 147 -1.47 10.52 7.68
CA ILE A 147 -1.01 11.42 6.64
C ILE A 147 -2.11 12.46 6.38
N THR A 148 -1.83 13.73 6.69
CA THR A 148 -2.81 14.82 6.55
C THR A 148 -2.74 15.47 5.18
N GLN A 149 -1.54 15.61 4.62
CA GLN A 149 -1.34 16.24 3.31
C GLN A 149 -0.11 15.68 2.59
N VAL A 150 -0.22 15.57 1.26
CA VAL A 150 0.91 15.26 0.37
C VAL A 150 1.11 16.45 -0.57
N ALA A 151 2.32 17.00 -0.57
CA ALA A 151 2.76 18.05 -1.48
C ALA A 151 3.93 17.54 -2.33
N THR A 152 4.36 18.32 -3.33
CA THR A 152 5.39 17.92 -4.31
C THR A 152 6.69 17.40 -3.67
N ASN A 153 7.15 18.02 -2.59
CA ASN A 153 8.42 17.66 -1.93
C ASN A 153 8.24 17.19 -0.48
N HIS A 154 7.04 17.27 0.08
CA HIS A 154 6.81 17.02 1.49
C HIS A 154 5.55 16.20 1.75
N ILE A 155 5.63 15.30 2.72
CA ILE A 155 4.47 14.62 3.30
C ILE A 155 4.28 15.15 4.72
N PHE A 156 3.09 15.66 5.00
CA PHE A 156 2.71 16.18 6.31
C PHE A 156 1.79 15.18 7.00
N GLY A 157 1.92 15.07 8.32
CA GLY A 157 1.07 14.20 9.09
C GLY A 157 1.16 14.41 10.59
N LEU A 158 0.39 13.59 11.30
CA LEU A 158 0.31 13.54 12.74
C LEU A 158 0.79 12.18 13.25
N ALA A 159 1.50 12.21 14.37
CA ALA A 159 1.99 11.03 15.06
C ALA A 159 1.60 11.09 16.53
N TRP A 160 1.26 9.95 17.12
CA TRP A 160 0.96 9.84 18.54
C TRP A 160 2.24 9.82 19.38
N ASP A 161 2.35 10.75 20.34
CA ASP A 161 3.40 10.78 21.36
C ASP A 161 2.84 10.28 22.70
N ALA A 162 3.13 9.02 23.04
CA ALA A 162 2.69 8.41 24.29
C ALA A 162 3.29 9.08 25.56
N MET A 163 4.42 9.78 25.44
CA MET A 163 5.03 10.48 26.58
C MET A 163 4.35 11.83 26.86
N GLN A 164 3.85 12.47 25.80
CA GLN A 164 3.16 13.76 25.91
C GLN A 164 1.63 13.63 25.87
N ASP A 165 1.12 12.41 25.65
CA ASP A 165 -0.30 12.07 25.54
C ASP A 165 -1.06 12.96 24.55
N LYS A 166 -0.45 13.16 23.36
CA LYS A 166 -1.03 13.98 22.29
C LYS A 166 -0.49 13.61 20.91
N GLU A 167 -1.18 14.10 19.89
CA GLU A 167 -0.65 14.13 18.53
C GLU A 167 0.40 15.23 18.36
N VAL A 168 1.47 14.91 17.65
CA VAL A 168 2.52 15.84 17.24
C VAL A 168 2.68 15.78 15.72
N GLU A 169 2.95 16.94 15.12
CA GLU A 169 3.14 17.05 13.68
C GLU A 169 4.49 16.46 13.26
N PHE A 170 4.51 15.88 12.06
CA PHE A 170 5.73 15.55 11.35
C PHE A 170 5.67 16.04 9.90
N VAL A 171 6.85 16.26 9.33
CA VAL A 171 7.05 16.54 7.92
C VAL A 171 8.16 15.63 7.40
N ILE A 172 7.92 14.93 6.30
CA ILE A 172 8.90 14.09 5.61
C ILE A 172 9.29 14.73 4.29
N ASP A 173 10.58 14.79 4.00
CA ASP A 173 11.10 15.05 2.66
C ASP A 173 10.86 13.82 1.76
N VAL A 174 10.11 14.02 0.67
CA VAL A 174 9.66 12.94 -0.23
C VAL A 174 10.81 12.24 -0.94
N ARG A 175 11.95 12.90 -1.11
CA ARG A 175 13.08 12.36 -1.88
C ARG A 175 13.95 11.45 -1.03
N THR A 176 14.08 11.77 0.24
CA THR A 176 15.03 11.13 1.16
C THR A 176 14.36 10.25 2.21
N GLY A 177 13.11 10.54 2.56
CA GLY A 177 12.43 9.93 3.70
C GLY A 177 12.86 10.50 5.06
N GLU A 178 13.75 11.50 5.07
CA GLU A 178 14.12 12.23 6.29
C GLU A 178 12.94 13.03 6.80
N HIS A 179 12.83 13.16 8.12
CA HIS A 179 11.69 13.83 8.74
C HIS A 179 12.09 14.81 9.84
N THR A 180 11.29 15.87 9.97
CA THR A 180 11.29 16.77 11.14
C THR A 180 10.02 16.56 11.94
N GLY A 181 10.09 16.68 13.26
CA GLY A 181 8.95 16.39 14.15
C GLY A 181 8.70 14.89 14.32
N GLY A 182 7.46 14.56 14.68
CA GLY A 182 7.07 13.21 15.10
C GLY A 182 7.49 12.88 16.54
N ALA A 183 6.91 11.81 17.07
CA ALA A 183 7.20 11.27 18.40
C ALA A 183 8.40 10.31 18.32
N ARG A 184 9.61 10.87 18.15
CA ARG A 184 10.84 10.07 18.13
C ARG A 184 11.10 9.48 19.53
N PRO A 185 11.23 8.15 19.69
CA PRO A 185 11.87 7.62 20.89
C PRO A 185 13.35 8.02 20.83
N TRP A 186 13.81 8.70 21.89
CA TRP A 186 15.20 9.14 22.15
C TRP A 186 16.26 8.63 21.16
N ALA A 187 16.76 9.50 20.29
CA ALA A 187 18.11 9.34 19.75
C ALA A 187 19.05 10.04 20.73
N ARG A 188 19.95 9.30 21.41
CA ARG A 188 21.05 9.94 22.15
C ARG A 188 21.85 10.78 21.14
N ARG A 189 22.12 12.03 21.51
CA ARG A 189 23.04 12.92 20.80
C ARG A 189 24.41 12.29 20.65
#